data_AF-A0A265Q3R9-F1
#
_entry.id   AF-A0A265Q3R9-F1
#
_cell.length_a   1.000
_cell.length_b   1.000
_cell.length_c   1.000
_cell.angle_alpha   90.00
_cell.angle_beta   90.00
_cell.angle_gamma   90.00
#
_symmetry.space_group_name_H-M   'P 1'
#
loop_
_entity.id
_entity.type
_entity.pdbx_description
1 polymer ?
#
loop_
_entity_poly.entity_id
_entity_poly.type
_entity_poly.pdbx_seq_one_letter_code
_entity_poly.pdbx_strand_id
1 'polypeptide(L)' 'MFGKIGAPELILILGIALVVFGPGKLPEIGKAFGKAIGEFKNHANKISKDVEVDLNDKKE' A
#
# COMPACT_ATOMS: atom_id res chain seq x y z
N MET A 1 -30.23 -6.26 9.64
CA MET A 1 -29.80 -7.61 9.19
C MET A 1 -28.66 -7.58 8.15
N PHE A 2 -27.86 -6.51 8.05
CA PHE A 2 -26.79 -6.41 7.03
C PHE A 2 -25.61 -5.51 7.48
N GLY A 3 -25.26 -5.57 8.78
CA GLY A 3 -24.47 -4.50 9.41
C GLY A 3 -22.97 -4.77 9.56
N LYS A 4 -22.50 -6.01 9.36
CA LYS A 4 -21.10 -6.36 9.50
C LYS A 4 -20.80 -7.46 8.52
N ILE A 5 -20.24 -7.10 7.36
CA ILE A 5 -19.48 -8.05 6.55
C ILE A 5 -18.46 -8.66 7.50
N GLY A 6 -18.73 -9.89 7.93
CA GLY A 6 -17.86 -10.63 8.81
C GLY A 6 -16.62 -11.10 8.06
N ALA A 7 -15.64 -11.60 8.83
CA ALA A 7 -14.53 -12.34 8.24
C ALA A 7 -14.99 -13.48 7.31
N PRO A 8 -16.07 -14.24 7.60
CA PRO A 8 -16.56 -15.28 6.69
C PRO A 8 -16.99 -14.75 5.32
N GLU A 9 -17.74 -13.65 5.28
CA GLU A 9 -18.24 -13.06 4.05
C GLU A 9 -17.11 -12.46 3.21
N LEU A 10 -16.10 -11.85 3.84
CA LEU A 10 -14.88 -11.41 3.14
C LEU A 10 -14.12 -12.59 2.52
N ILE A 11 -14.01 -13.72 3.24
CA ILE A 11 -13.35 -14.92 2.72
C ILE A 11 -14.13 -15.49 1.52
N LEU A 12 -15.46 -15.48 1.55
CA LEU A 12 -16.28 -15.93 0.43
C LEU A 12 -16.06 -15.06 -0.81
N ILE A 13 -16.10 -13.73 -0.64
CA ILE A 13 -15.83 -12.76 -1.73
C ILE A 13 -14.42 -12.94 -2.27
N LEU A 14 -13.43 -13.09 -1.37
CA LEU A 14 -12.04 -13.35 -1.74
C LEU A 14 -11.92 -14.66 -2.51
N GLY A 15 -12.61 -15.72 -2.09
CA GLY A 15 -12.66 -17.01 -2.78
C GLY A 15 -13.17 -16.87 -4.23
N ILE A 16 -14.27 -16.14 -4.45
CA ILE A 16 -14.79 -15.88 -5.79
C ILE A 16 -13.78 -15.07 -6.62
N ALA A 17 -13.21 -14.02 -6.03
CA ALA A 17 -12.17 -13.22 -6.69
C ALA A 17 -10.95 -14.07 -7.06
N LEU A 18 -10.57 -15.02 -6.20
CA LEU A 18 -9.47 -15.95 -6.46
C LEU A 18 -9.77 -16.96 -7.56
N VAL A 19 -11.02 -17.35 -7.77
CA VAL A 19 -11.38 -18.20 -8.92
C VAL A 19 -11.24 -17.42 -10.23
N VAL A 20 -11.63 -16.14 -10.24
CA VAL A 20 -11.56 -15.28 -11.43
C VAL A 20 -10.12 -14.86 -11.74
N PHE A 21 -9.38 -14.42 -10.72
CA PHE A 21 -8.03 -13.86 -10.89
C PHE A 21 -6.91 -14.90 -10.68
N GLY A 22 -7.16 -15.94 -9.89
CA GLY A 22 -6.17 -16.95 -9.49
C GLY A 22 -5.42 -16.56 -8.19
N PRO A 23 -5.11 -17.53 -7.30
CA PRO A 23 -4.39 -17.28 -6.04
C PRO A 23 -2.96 -16.77 -6.22
N GLY A 24 -2.33 -17.03 -7.38
CA GLY A 24 -1.00 -16.52 -7.70
C GLY A 24 -0.95 -15.02 -8.00
N LYS A 25 -2.06 -14.40 -8.40
CA LYS A 25 -2.08 -12.96 -8.75
C LYS A 25 -2.05 -12.05 -7.52
N LEU A 26 -2.68 -12.44 -6.41
CA LEU A 26 -2.66 -11.65 -5.17
C LEU A 26 -1.23 -11.37 -4.66
N PRO A 27 -0.33 -12.36 -4.49
CA PRO A 27 1.03 -12.11 -4.03
C PRO A 27 1.87 -11.35 -5.07
N GLU A 28 1.61 -11.51 -6.37
CA GLU A 28 2.27 -10.75 -7.43
C GLU A 28 1.92 -9.26 -7.35
N ILE A 29 0.62 -8.94 -7.25
CA ILE A 29 0.11 -7.57 -7.07
C ILE A 29 0.64 -6.99 -5.76
N GLY A 30 0.61 -7.76 -4.66
CA GLY A 30 1.13 -7.32 -3.37
C GLY A 30 2.62 -6.99 -3.39
N LYS A 31 3.44 -7.79 -4.09
CA LYS A 31 4.88 -7.49 -4.27
C LYS A 31 5.11 -6.22 -5.08
N ALA A 32 4.40 -6.06 -6.20
CA ALA A 32 4.51 -4.87 -7.04
C ALA A 32 4.08 -3.60 -6.29
N PHE A 33 2.93 -3.67 -5.60
CA PHE A 33 2.38 -2.56 -4.83
C PHE A 33 3.25 -2.23 -3.61
N GLY A 34 3.76 -3.24 -2.92
CA GLY A 34 4.68 -3.08 -1.79
C GLY A 34 5.98 -2.42 -2.20
N LYS A 35 6.55 -2.80 -3.35
CA LYS A 35 7.73 -2.14 -3.92
C LYS A 35 7.44 -0.68 -4.25
N ALA A 36 6.31 -0.39 -4.91
CA ALA A 36 5.91 0.97 -5.26
C ALA A 36 5.72 1.86 -4.02
N ILE A 37 5.03 1.37 -2.98
CA ILE A 37 4.87 2.09 -1.71
C ILE A 37 6.23 2.30 -1.02
N GLY A 38 7.09 1.28 -1.03
CA GLY A 38 8.43 1.38 -0.43
C GLY A 38 9.29 2.46 -1.09
N GLU A 39 9.33 2.47 -2.42
CA GLU A 39 10.05 3.49 -3.19
C GLU A 39 9.42 4.88 -3.01
N PHE A 40 8.09 4.99 -3.03
CA PHE A 40 7.38 6.24 -2.79
C PHE A 40 7.69 6.81 -1.40
N LYS A 41 7.64 5.99 -0.35
CA LYS A 41 7.98 6.39 1.02
C LYS A 41 9.43 6.87 1.11
N ASN A 42 10.35 6.17 0.45
CA ASN A 42 11.77 6.51 0.51
C ASN A 42 12.06 7.86 -0.18
N HIS A 43 11.45 8.11 -1.34
CA HIS A 43 11.55 9.41 -2.02
C HIS A 43 10.87 10.53 -1.24
N ALA A 44 9.67 10.29 -0.70
CA ALA A 44 8.97 11.27 0.13
C ALA A 44 9.82 11.67 1.34
N ASN A 45 10.44 10.70 2.03
CA ASN A 45 11.31 10.98 3.16
C ASN A 45 12.57 11.78 2.78
N LYS A 46 13.18 11.51 1.62
CA LYS A 46 14.32 12.28 1.13
C LYS A 46 13.91 13.73 0.86
N ILE A 47 12.83 13.94 0.12
CA ILE A 47 12.30 15.28 -0.18
C ILE A 47 12.01 16.05 1.12
N SER A 48 11.35 15.44 2.10
CA SER A 48 11.11 16.08 3.39
C SER A 48 12.40 16.51 4.10
N LYS A 49 13.46 15.70 3.99
CA LYS A 49 14.75 15.98 4.60
C LYS A 49 15.52 17.08 3.87
N ASP A 50 15.52 17.06 2.54
CA ASP A 50 16.10 18.12 1.70
C ASP A 50 15.41 19.47 1.97
N VAL A 51 14.07 19.48 2.09
CA VAL A 51 13.30 20.69 2.44
C VAL A 51 13.62 21.19 3.85
N GLU A 52 13.80 20.29 4.83
CA GLU A 52 14.15 20.67 6.20
C GLU A 52 15.57 21.30 6.29
N VAL A 53 16.53 20.78 5.51
CA VAL A 53 17.88 21.34 5.42
C VAL A 53 17.85 22.74 4.81
N ASP A 54 17.16 22.96 3.69
CA ASP A 54 17.08 24.28 3.01
C ASP A 54 16.43 25.36 3.89
N LEU A 55 15.46 24.97 4.75
CA LEU A 55 14.80 25.88 5.69
C LEU A 55 15.66 26.27 6.89
N ASN A 56 16.58 25.41 7.33
CA ASN A 56 17.51 25.72 8.42
C ASN A 56 18.67 26.58 7.93
N ASP A 57 19.18 26.34 6.72
CA ASP A 57 20.27 27.15 6.11
C ASP A 57 19.84 28.60 5.85
N LYS A 58 18.56 28.87 5.57
CA LYS A 58 18.04 30.24 5.36
C LYS A 58 17.75 31.02 6.64
N LYS A 59 17.91 30.42 7.82
CA LYS A 59 17.65 31.07 9.11
C LYS A 59 18.92 31.53 9.84
N GLU A 60 20.11 31.16 9.35
CA GLU A 60 21.40 31.80 9.70
C GLU A 60 21.72 32.95 8.71
#